data_AF-A0AAX6HR41-F1
#
_entry.id   AF-A0AAX6HR41-F1
#
_cell.length_a   1.000
_cell.length_b   1.000
_cell.length_c   1.000
_cell.angle_alpha   90.00
_cell.angle_beta   90.00
_cell.angle_gamma   90.00
#
_symmetry.space_group_name_H-M   'P 1'
#
loop_
_entity.id
_entity.type
_entity.pdbx_description
1 polymer ?
#
loop_
_entity_poly.entity_id
_entity_poly.type
_entity_poly.pdbx_seq_one_letter_code
_entity_poly.pdbx_strand_id
1 'polypeptide(L)'
;MIRSLEENPESNEGFNLEIGDKNAKKNALKAKQMHTRSQIFKYAYGQIEREKALEQENSNMTFSGVISMATDDDSSTRPAIEVAFKDLTITLKGSKKRLLRSVTGKLMPGRVAALMGPSGAGKTTFLSALAGKITGCDMTGLVLINGKVEPIRSYKKIIGFVPQDDIVHGNLTVEENLWFSARCRLSADLSKAEKVLVVERVIESLGLQSIRDSLVGTVERRGISGGQRKRVNVGLEMVMEPSLLILDEPTSGLDSSSSQLLLRALRREALEGVNICMVVHQPSYTLFRMFDDLILLAKGGLTAYHGSVKKVEEYFSGLGINVPDRVNPPDYFIDILEGIVKPTTTTGIDYKQLPLRWMLHNGYDVPRDMLLNNSSADSVRGGEKDSSGPEQSVAGEVWDNVKDIVEQKRDDLGNHLSYSKDLSNRRTPGILQQYKYFLGRVGKQRLREARIQGVDYLILCLAGVCLGTLAKMSDETFGVLGYTYTVIAVSLLCKIGALRSFSLEKLQYWRERASGMSSLAYFLSRDTIDHFNTIVKPIVFFLCSTSSTILGQQFRITILFWLL
;
A
#
# COMPACT_ATOMS: atom_id res chain seq x y z
N MET A 1 -34.44 -5.34 -1.19
CA MET A 1 -34.18 -4.01 -1.78
C MET A 1 -34.31 -4.02 -3.30
N ILE A 2 -33.94 -5.10 -4.00
CA ILE A 2 -34.18 -5.23 -5.45
C ILE A 2 -35.67 -5.42 -5.81
N ARG A 3 -36.48 -6.02 -4.94
CA ARG A 3 -37.93 -6.24 -5.17
C ARG A 3 -38.85 -5.03 -4.99
N SER A 4 -38.38 -3.91 -4.42
CA SER A 4 -39.22 -2.74 -4.16
C SER A 4 -39.18 -1.69 -5.28
N LEU A 5 -38.53 -2.02 -6.41
CA LEU A 5 -38.41 -1.15 -7.59
C LEU A 5 -39.25 -1.63 -8.78
N GLU A 6 -39.91 -2.79 -8.69
CA GLU A 6 -40.74 -3.35 -9.78
C GLU A 6 -42.24 -3.01 -9.68
N GLU A 7 -42.70 -2.33 -8.63
CA GLU A 7 -44.15 -2.22 -8.33
C GLU A 7 -44.79 -0.83 -8.58
N ASN A 8 -44.15 0.12 -9.26
CA ASN A 8 -44.83 1.37 -9.64
C ASN A 8 -44.32 1.96 -10.97
N PRO A 9 -45.00 1.68 -12.11
CA PRO A 9 -44.63 2.24 -13.40
C PRO A 9 -45.18 3.66 -13.68
N GLU A 10 -45.92 4.28 -12.75
CA GLU A 10 -46.58 5.58 -12.97
C GLU A 10 -46.38 6.62 -11.84
N SER A 11 -45.17 6.78 -11.30
CA SER A 11 -44.84 8.01 -10.56
C SER A 11 -44.27 9.05 -11.51
N ASN A 12 -45.13 9.97 -11.98
CA ASN A 12 -44.80 11.16 -12.77
C ASN A 12 -43.93 12.17 -11.99
N GLU A 13 -42.66 11.86 -11.78
CA GLU A 13 -41.61 12.88 -11.58
C GLU A 13 -40.65 12.83 -12.77
N GLY A 14 -41.15 13.30 -13.92
CA GLY A 14 -40.34 13.52 -15.11
C GLY A 14 -39.21 14.49 -14.81
N PHE A 15 -37.97 14.02 -15.00
CA PHE A 15 -36.76 14.82 -14.94
C PHE A 15 -36.73 15.73 -16.19
N ASN A 16 -37.08 17.01 -16.03
CA ASN A 16 -36.89 17.99 -17.09
C ASN A 16 -35.39 18.20 -17.35
N LEU A 17 -35.00 17.96 -18.60
CA LEU A 17 -33.66 18.08 -19.14
C LEU A 17 -33.51 19.50 -19.71
N GLU A 18 -33.21 20.47 -18.85
CA GLU A 18 -32.78 21.81 -19.28
C GLU A 18 -31.29 21.97 -18.96
N ILE A 19 -30.52 22.09 -20.04
CA ILE A 19 -29.08 22.40 -20.05
C ILE A 19 -28.94 23.89 -19.74
N GLY A 20 -28.32 24.25 -18.61
CA GLY A 20 -28.07 25.64 -18.24
C GLY A 20 -27.60 25.88 -16.80
N ASP A 21 -26.28 25.89 -16.62
CA ASP A 21 -25.45 26.86 -15.85
C ASP A 21 -25.78 27.34 -14.42
N LYS A 22 -26.80 26.80 -13.73
CA LYS A 22 -27.13 27.23 -12.33
C LYS A 22 -27.09 26.12 -11.27
N ASN A 23 -26.69 24.90 -11.63
CA ASN A 23 -26.91 23.73 -10.77
C ASN A 23 -25.70 23.27 -9.95
N ALA A 24 -24.45 23.63 -10.25
CA ALA A 24 -23.29 23.11 -9.52
C ALA A 24 -23.17 23.66 -8.08
N LYS A 25 -23.32 24.98 -7.87
CA LYS A 25 -23.43 25.57 -6.52
C LYS A 25 -24.61 24.99 -5.74
N LYS A 26 -25.72 24.69 -6.43
CA LYS A 26 -26.92 24.06 -5.83
C LYS A 26 -26.64 22.59 -5.45
N ASN A 27 -25.82 21.87 -6.20
CA ASN A 27 -25.45 20.47 -5.95
C ASN A 27 -24.47 20.31 -4.78
N ALA A 28 -23.46 21.19 -4.67
CA ALA A 28 -22.55 21.23 -3.51
C ALA A 28 -23.29 21.63 -2.21
N LEU A 29 -24.25 22.56 -2.29
CA LEU A 29 -25.14 22.90 -1.18
C LEU A 29 -26.08 21.74 -0.82
N LYS A 30 -26.63 21.02 -1.82
CA LYS A 30 -27.46 19.83 -1.62
C LYS A 30 -26.68 18.69 -0.93
N ALA A 31 -25.42 18.43 -1.33
CA ALA A 31 -24.59 17.39 -0.70
C ALA A 31 -24.35 17.64 0.80
N LYS A 32 -24.25 18.91 1.21
CA LYS A 32 -24.13 19.31 2.63
C LYS A 32 -25.43 19.18 3.43
N GLN A 33 -26.59 19.19 2.77
CA GLN A 33 -27.92 19.09 3.41
C GLN A 33 -28.49 17.65 3.44
N MET A 34 -27.79 16.66 2.90
CA MET A 34 -28.25 15.26 2.91
C MET A 34 -28.02 14.59 4.27
N HIS A 35 -29.10 14.19 4.93
CA HIS A 35 -29.03 13.55 6.25
C HIS A 35 -29.21 12.03 6.21
N THR A 36 -29.99 11.50 5.26
CA THR A 36 -30.33 10.07 5.22
C THR A 36 -29.36 9.26 4.36
N ARG A 37 -28.98 8.06 4.82
CA ARG A 37 -28.11 7.13 4.07
C ARG A 37 -28.61 6.91 2.64
N SER A 38 -29.89 6.62 2.45
CA SER A 38 -30.48 6.37 1.13
C SER A 38 -30.34 7.56 0.16
N GLN A 39 -30.45 8.80 0.64
CA GLN A 39 -30.28 9.99 -0.19
C GLN A 39 -28.83 10.14 -0.67
N ILE A 40 -27.87 9.87 0.22
CA ILE A 40 -26.45 9.94 -0.11
C ILE A 40 -26.06 8.90 -1.16
N PHE A 41 -26.54 7.66 -1.02
CA PHE A 41 -26.26 6.62 -2.02
C PHE A 41 -26.96 6.90 -3.35
N LYS A 42 -28.21 7.39 -3.35
CA LYS A 42 -28.88 7.84 -4.58
C LYS A 42 -28.10 8.96 -5.28
N TYR A 43 -27.56 9.91 -4.52
CA TYR A 43 -26.69 10.95 -5.07
C TYR A 43 -25.42 10.36 -5.69
N ALA A 44 -24.72 9.48 -4.96
CA ALA A 44 -23.47 8.89 -5.44
C ALA A 44 -23.68 8.09 -6.74
N TYR A 45 -24.67 7.19 -6.77
CA TYR A 45 -24.98 6.41 -7.97
C TYR A 45 -25.48 7.29 -9.12
N GLY A 46 -26.29 8.31 -8.84
CA GLY A 46 -26.74 9.25 -9.87
C GLY A 46 -25.61 10.06 -10.50
N GLN A 47 -24.56 10.41 -9.75
CA GLN A 47 -23.37 11.07 -10.32
C GLN A 47 -22.53 10.11 -11.16
N ILE A 48 -22.30 8.89 -10.65
CA ILE A 48 -21.59 7.84 -11.37
C ILE A 48 -22.28 7.51 -12.71
N GLU A 49 -23.61 7.39 -12.72
CA GLU A 49 -24.38 7.13 -13.95
C GLU A 49 -24.28 8.27 -14.95
N ARG A 50 -24.28 9.53 -14.49
CA ARG A 50 -24.05 10.69 -15.37
C ARG A 50 -22.65 10.69 -15.98
N GLU A 51 -21.62 10.43 -15.18
CA GLU A 51 -20.24 10.30 -15.65
C GLU A 51 -20.14 9.23 -16.75
N LYS A 52 -20.79 8.08 -16.55
CA LYS A 52 -20.86 7.00 -17.56
C LYS A 52 -21.62 7.38 -18.82
N ALA A 53 -22.74 8.09 -18.69
CA ALA A 53 -23.52 8.54 -19.84
C ALA A 53 -22.70 9.49 -20.72
N LEU A 54 -21.97 10.44 -20.09
CA LEU A 54 -21.04 11.33 -20.77
C LEU A 54 -19.88 10.58 -21.44
N GLU A 55 -19.37 9.51 -20.82
CA GLU A 55 -18.36 8.63 -21.43
C GLU A 55 -18.88 7.90 -22.68
N GLN A 56 -20.16 7.50 -22.69
CA GLN A 56 -20.75 6.74 -23.80
C GLN A 56 -21.13 7.63 -25.00
N GLU A 57 -21.65 8.83 -24.76
CA GLU A 57 -22.00 9.78 -25.83
C GLU A 57 -20.77 10.28 -26.59
N ASN A 58 -19.62 10.41 -25.92
CA ASN A 58 -18.40 10.96 -26.51
C ASN A 58 -17.37 9.89 -26.91
N SER A 59 -17.83 8.81 -27.57
CA SER A 59 -16.96 7.73 -28.06
C SER A 59 -15.85 8.15 -29.05
N ASN A 60 -15.94 9.36 -29.63
CA ASN A 60 -14.96 9.92 -30.59
C ASN A 60 -14.14 11.10 -30.07
N MET A 61 -14.40 11.59 -28.84
CA MET A 61 -13.60 12.65 -28.23
C MET A 61 -12.59 12.01 -27.28
N THR A 62 -11.32 12.42 -27.36
CA THR A 62 -10.36 12.01 -26.33
C THR A 62 -10.93 12.37 -24.95
N PHE A 63 -10.80 11.46 -23.98
CA PHE A 63 -11.32 11.63 -22.61
C PHE A 63 -10.96 13.00 -21.98
N SER A 64 -9.84 13.59 -22.38
CA SER A 64 -9.42 14.95 -22.02
C SER A 64 -10.40 16.05 -22.48
N GLY A 65 -10.98 15.94 -23.67
CA GLY A 65 -11.95 16.91 -24.21
C GLY A 65 -13.34 16.75 -23.57
N VAL A 66 -13.68 15.54 -23.11
CA VAL A 66 -14.94 15.29 -22.40
C VAL A 66 -14.89 15.79 -20.98
N ILE A 67 -13.77 15.54 -20.26
CA ILE A 67 -13.57 16.11 -18.93
C ILE A 67 -13.51 17.63 -19.02
N SER A 68 -12.74 18.22 -19.94
CA SER A 68 -12.65 19.69 -20.03
C SER A 68 -13.98 20.35 -20.41
N MET A 69 -14.86 19.68 -21.17
CA MET A 69 -16.21 20.18 -21.48
C MET A 69 -17.22 19.93 -20.35
N ALA A 70 -17.05 18.88 -19.54
CA ALA A 70 -17.89 18.62 -18.37
C ALA A 70 -17.47 19.45 -17.14
N THR A 71 -16.23 19.96 -17.13
CA THR A 71 -15.67 20.77 -16.04
C THR A 71 -15.39 22.21 -16.50
N ASP A 72 -16.43 22.96 -16.85
CA ASP A 72 -16.39 24.44 -16.76
C ASP A 72 -16.59 24.93 -15.30
N ASP A 73 -16.73 24.00 -14.35
CA ASP A 73 -16.82 24.28 -12.91
C ASP A 73 -15.56 23.78 -12.16
N ASP A 74 -14.76 24.73 -11.66
CA ASP A 74 -13.70 24.54 -10.65
C ASP A 74 -14.13 23.59 -9.51
N SER A 75 -13.79 22.29 -9.55
CA SER A 75 -14.02 21.40 -8.39
C SER A 75 -13.28 20.05 -8.40
N SER A 76 -11.97 20.04 -8.66
CA SER A 76 -10.97 19.22 -7.92
C SER A 76 -9.61 19.35 -8.60
N THR A 77 -8.88 20.44 -8.33
CA THR A 77 -7.49 20.57 -8.78
C THR A 77 -6.60 19.73 -7.87
N ARG A 78 -6.59 18.41 -8.06
CA ARG A 78 -5.55 17.55 -7.46
C ARG A 78 -4.20 18.20 -7.81
N PRO A 79 -3.33 18.50 -6.84
CA PRO A 79 -2.08 19.16 -7.13
C PRO A 79 -1.25 18.22 -8.01
N ALA A 80 -0.88 18.69 -9.20
CA ALA A 80 -0.04 17.91 -10.10
C ALA A 80 1.35 17.74 -9.48
N ILE A 81 1.85 16.49 -9.46
CA ILE A 81 3.19 16.16 -8.97
C ILE A 81 4.02 15.61 -10.14
N GLU A 82 4.97 16.41 -10.60
CA GLU A 82 6.09 15.95 -11.40
C GLU A 82 7.22 15.48 -10.47
N VAL A 83 7.76 14.29 -10.75
CA VAL A 83 8.93 13.76 -10.04
C VAL A 83 10.08 13.63 -11.02
N ALA A 84 11.08 14.49 -10.90
CA ALA A 84 12.32 14.38 -11.67
C ALA A 84 13.42 13.80 -10.78
N PHE A 85 14.25 12.92 -11.34
CA PHE A 85 15.38 12.31 -10.65
C PHE A 85 16.63 12.52 -11.50
N LYS A 86 17.70 12.99 -10.87
CA LYS A 86 18.96 13.33 -11.52
C LYS A 86 20.11 12.63 -10.82
N ASP A 87 20.87 11.87 -11.59
CA ASP A 87 22.07 11.14 -11.18
C ASP A 87 21.85 10.25 -9.95
N LEU A 88 20.64 9.68 -9.86
CA LEU A 88 20.23 8.90 -8.71
C LEU A 88 21.07 7.62 -8.60
N THR A 89 21.85 7.52 -7.52
CA THR A 89 22.73 6.39 -7.24
C THR A 89 22.50 5.92 -5.81
N ILE A 90 22.30 4.61 -5.64
CA ILE A 90 21.95 3.98 -4.37
C ILE A 90 22.95 2.90 -4.06
N THR A 91 23.56 2.97 -2.87
CA THR A 91 24.57 2.02 -2.42
C THR A 91 24.18 1.43 -1.08
N LEU A 92 24.28 0.11 -0.94
CA LEU A 92 24.00 -0.56 0.33
C LEU A 92 25.06 -0.19 1.38
N LYS A 93 24.63 0.25 2.57
CA LYS A 93 25.50 0.40 3.75
C LYS A 93 25.88 -1.01 4.22
N GLY A 94 27.16 -1.30 4.39
CA GLY A 94 27.66 -2.67 4.61
C GLY A 94 28.46 -3.17 3.41
N SER A 95 27.79 -3.80 2.43
CA SER A 95 28.48 -4.40 1.26
C SER A 95 29.09 -3.41 0.26
N LYS A 96 28.78 -2.10 0.37
CA LYS A 96 29.10 -1.06 -0.63
C LYS A 96 28.63 -1.38 -2.06
N LYS A 97 27.74 -2.36 -2.22
CA LYS A 97 27.19 -2.76 -3.51
C LYS A 97 26.27 -1.67 -4.03
N ARG A 98 26.51 -1.22 -5.26
CA ARG A 98 25.64 -0.25 -5.95
C ARG A 98 24.39 -0.98 -6.46
N LEU A 99 23.23 -0.57 -5.97
CA LEU A 99 21.93 -1.11 -6.36
C LEU A 99 21.34 -0.35 -7.55
N LEU A 100 21.53 0.98 -7.57
CA LEU A 100 21.22 1.87 -8.70
C LEU A 100 22.38 2.80 -8.97
N ARG A 101 22.48 3.26 -10.21
CA ARG A 101 23.64 4.03 -10.66
C ARG A 101 23.28 5.04 -11.74
N SER A 102 23.46 6.32 -11.41
CA SER A 102 23.27 7.47 -12.30
C SER A 102 21.95 7.44 -13.07
N VAL A 103 20.88 7.03 -12.40
CA VAL A 103 19.54 6.96 -13.02
C VAL A 103 18.98 8.38 -13.12
N THR A 104 18.68 8.82 -14.35
CA THR A 104 18.19 10.18 -14.65
C THR A 104 16.94 10.11 -15.51
N GLY A 105 15.94 10.92 -15.17
CA GLY A 105 14.65 10.92 -15.83
C GLY A 105 13.58 11.73 -15.09
N LYS A 106 12.33 11.60 -15.52
CA LYS A 106 11.19 12.33 -14.99
C LYS A 106 9.89 11.54 -15.18
N LEU A 107 9.01 11.64 -14.19
CA LEU A 107 7.65 11.14 -14.22
C LEU A 107 6.72 12.36 -14.30
N MET A 108 5.93 12.45 -15.36
CA MET A 108 5.02 13.58 -15.56
C MET A 108 3.61 13.26 -15.03
N PRO A 109 2.89 14.25 -14.47
CA PRO A 109 1.48 14.13 -14.18
C PRO A 109 0.68 13.81 -15.45
N GLY A 110 -0.45 13.13 -15.32
CA GLY A 110 -1.29 12.82 -16.48
C GLY A 110 -0.92 11.54 -17.22
N ARG A 111 0.12 10.81 -16.77
CA ARG A 111 0.73 9.71 -17.52
C ARG A 111 0.88 8.47 -16.65
N VAL A 112 0.81 7.31 -17.31
CA VAL A 112 1.12 6.01 -16.72
C VAL A 112 2.46 5.50 -17.23
N ALA A 113 3.45 5.48 -16.35
CA ALA A 113 4.80 4.98 -16.62
C ALA A 113 4.96 3.53 -16.16
N ALA A 114 5.39 2.66 -17.08
CA ALA A 114 5.79 1.29 -16.77
C ALA A 114 7.28 1.22 -16.42
N LEU A 115 7.61 0.59 -15.29
CA LEU A 115 8.97 0.25 -14.91
C LEU A 115 9.22 -1.23 -15.18
N MET A 116 10.16 -1.51 -16.07
CA MET A 116 10.51 -2.86 -16.53
C MET A 116 12.00 -3.12 -16.41
N GLY A 117 12.38 -4.38 -16.49
CA GLY A 117 13.77 -4.82 -16.46
C GLY A 117 13.89 -6.24 -15.88
N PRO A 118 15.03 -6.90 -16.07
CA PRO A 118 15.25 -8.24 -15.57
C PRO A 118 15.22 -8.30 -14.04
N SER A 119 15.14 -9.51 -13.51
CA SER A 119 15.25 -9.75 -12.07
C SER A 119 16.59 -9.26 -11.53
N GLY A 120 16.56 -8.56 -10.39
CA GLY A 120 17.76 -7.94 -9.80
C GLY A 120 18.22 -6.64 -10.46
N ALA A 121 17.46 -6.06 -11.41
CA ALA A 121 17.78 -4.75 -12.01
C ALA A 121 17.57 -3.54 -11.08
N GLY A 122 17.04 -3.75 -9.86
CA GLY A 122 16.81 -2.66 -8.89
C GLY A 122 15.44 -1.95 -9.03
N LYS A 123 14.43 -2.58 -9.66
CA LYS A 123 13.09 -2.01 -9.86
C LYS A 123 12.41 -1.56 -8.56
N THR A 124 12.24 -2.47 -7.61
CA THR A 124 11.68 -2.18 -6.27
C THR A 124 12.54 -1.17 -5.50
N THR A 125 13.88 -1.24 -5.65
CA THR A 125 14.80 -0.27 -5.04
C THR A 125 14.56 1.13 -5.61
N PHE A 126 14.39 1.27 -6.92
CA PHE A 126 14.07 2.53 -7.59
C PHE A 126 12.74 3.10 -7.13
N LEU A 127 11.67 2.31 -7.09
CA LEU A 127 10.38 2.77 -6.57
C LEU A 127 10.47 3.20 -5.10
N SER A 128 11.19 2.44 -4.28
CA SER A 128 11.41 2.77 -2.87
C SER A 128 12.21 4.06 -2.70
N ALA A 129 13.18 4.31 -3.59
CA ALA A 129 13.97 5.55 -3.63
C ALA A 129 13.08 6.74 -3.92
N LEU A 130 12.30 6.63 -5.00
CA LEU A 130 11.36 7.66 -5.41
C LEU A 130 10.35 7.93 -4.31
N ALA A 131 9.82 6.91 -3.62
CA ALA A 131 8.90 7.09 -2.52
C ALA A 131 9.55 7.60 -1.21
N GLY A 132 10.88 7.76 -1.16
CA GLY A 132 11.61 8.17 0.05
C GLY A 132 11.57 7.12 1.17
N LYS A 133 11.38 5.85 0.81
CA LYS A 133 11.22 4.68 1.71
C LYS A 133 12.48 3.81 1.81
N ILE A 134 13.61 4.26 1.28
CA ILE A 134 14.87 3.52 1.37
C ILE A 134 15.44 3.57 2.77
N THR A 135 15.95 2.42 3.20
CA THR A 135 16.51 2.20 4.54
C THR A 135 17.79 1.38 4.39
N GLY A 136 18.81 1.65 5.21
CA GLY A 136 20.09 0.94 5.14
C GLY A 136 20.89 1.17 3.84
N CYS A 137 20.61 2.24 3.09
CA CYS A 137 21.35 2.60 1.88
C CYS A 137 21.75 4.07 1.91
N ASP A 138 22.89 4.39 1.31
CA ASP A 138 23.28 5.75 0.97
C ASP A 138 22.71 6.12 -0.41
N MET A 139 22.05 7.27 -0.46
CA MET A 139 21.47 7.82 -1.68
C MET A 139 22.23 9.07 -2.08
N THR A 140 22.71 9.10 -3.31
CA THR A 140 23.36 10.26 -3.94
C THR A 140 22.59 10.64 -5.20
N GLY A 141 22.75 11.89 -5.64
CA GLY A 141 21.90 12.50 -6.67
C GLY A 141 20.75 13.31 -6.07
N LEU A 142 19.82 13.73 -6.92
CA LEU A 142 18.71 14.62 -6.55
C LEU A 142 17.37 14.05 -6.99
N VAL A 143 16.37 14.15 -6.12
CA VAL A 143 14.96 13.97 -6.48
C VAL A 143 14.28 15.33 -6.32
N LEU A 144 13.67 15.78 -7.41
CA LEU A 144 13.02 17.06 -7.56
C LEU A 144 11.51 16.85 -7.66
N ILE A 145 10.74 17.61 -6.90
CA ILE A 145 9.28 17.61 -6.94
C ILE A 145 8.86 18.95 -7.51
N ASN A 146 8.19 18.93 -8.67
CA ASN A 146 7.81 20.15 -9.41
C ASN A 146 8.99 21.13 -9.59
N GLY A 147 10.17 20.58 -9.90
CA GLY A 147 11.42 21.35 -10.11
C GLY A 147 12.16 21.79 -8.83
N LYS A 148 11.65 21.47 -7.63
CA LYS A 148 12.27 21.87 -6.36
C LYS A 148 12.92 20.69 -5.64
N VAL A 149 14.07 20.92 -5.00
CA VAL A 149 14.75 19.92 -4.15
C VAL A 149 14.03 19.85 -2.80
N GLU A 150 12.97 19.05 -2.73
CA GLU A 150 12.15 18.87 -1.53
C GLU A 150 12.06 17.38 -1.17
N PRO A 151 12.06 17.04 0.13
CA PRO A 151 11.95 15.65 0.54
C PRO A 151 10.55 15.12 0.20
N ILE A 152 10.47 14.04 -0.56
CA ILE A 152 9.18 13.44 -0.96
C ILE A 152 8.28 13.03 0.21
N ARG A 153 8.87 12.81 1.39
CA ARG A 153 8.15 12.54 2.64
C ARG A 153 7.22 13.68 3.05
N SER A 154 7.52 14.92 2.67
CA SER A 154 6.65 16.08 2.90
C SER A 154 5.31 16.00 2.15
N TYR A 155 5.22 15.12 1.15
CA TYR A 155 4.02 14.94 0.32
C TYR A 155 3.26 13.64 0.62
N LYS A 156 3.60 12.96 1.72
CA LYS A 156 3.05 11.64 2.10
C LYS A 156 1.52 11.55 2.12
N LYS A 157 0.81 12.64 2.39
CA LYS A 157 -0.67 12.69 2.40
C LYS A 157 -1.33 12.67 1.01
N ILE A 158 -0.55 12.87 -0.04
CA ILE A 158 -1.00 12.90 -1.43
C ILE A 158 -0.22 11.93 -2.33
N ILE A 159 0.70 11.14 -1.75
CA ILE A 159 1.43 10.07 -2.45
C ILE A 159 0.91 8.70 -2.00
N GLY A 160 0.41 7.91 -2.93
CA GLY A 160 0.02 6.52 -2.72
C GLY A 160 1.16 5.58 -3.05
N PHE A 161 1.35 4.53 -2.23
CA PHE A 161 2.35 3.50 -2.50
C PHE A 161 1.76 2.12 -2.23
N VAL A 162 1.62 1.32 -3.28
CA VAL A 162 1.16 -0.06 -3.21
C VAL A 162 2.38 -0.99 -3.18
N PRO A 163 2.68 -1.66 -2.05
CA PRO A 163 3.79 -2.60 -1.99
C PRO A 163 3.50 -3.88 -2.78
N GLN A 164 4.54 -4.65 -3.08
CA GLN A 164 4.44 -5.95 -3.75
C GLN A 164 3.55 -6.92 -2.95
N ASP A 165 3.71 -6.95 -1.62
CA ASP A 165 2.91 -7.76 -0.71
C ASP A 165 1.49 -7.22 -0.51
N ASP A 166 0.51 -8.12 -0.53
CA ASP A 166 -0.91 -7.80 -0.37
C ASP A 166 -1.33 -7.66 1.10
N ILE A 167 -0.85 -6.60 1.75
CA ILE A 167 -1.10 -6.34 3.17
C ILE A 167 -2.49 -5.72 3.37
N VAL A 168 -3.53 -6.52 3.54
CA VAL A 168 -4.91 -6.08 3.79
C VAL A 168 -5.46 -6.77 5.05
N HIS A 169 -6.38 -6.13 5.78
CA HIS A 169 -7.00 -6.76 6.95
C HIS A 169 -7.97 -7.86 6.54
N GLY A 170 -7.57 -9.11 6.75
CA GLY A 170 -8.35 -10.31 6.41
C GLY A 170 -9.67 -10.47 7.16
N ASN A 171 -9.74 -9.96 8.40
CA ASN A 171 -10.91 -10.03 9.26
C ASN A 171 -11.99 -8.99 8.92
N LEU A 172 -11.72 -8.11 7.97
CA LEU A 172 -12.62 -7.05 7.52
C LEU A 172 -13.16 -7.37 6.11
N THR A 173 -14.33 -6.82 5.78
CA THR A 173 -14.84 -6.90 4.40
C THR A 173 -14.06 -5.97 3.48
N VAL A 174 -14.20 -6.15 2.17
CA VAL A 174 -13.59 -5.26 1.17
C VAL A 174 -14.03 -3.82 1.40
N GLU A 175 -15.33 -3.59 1.53
CA GLU A 175 -15.91 -2.27 1.76
C GLU A 175 -15.39 -1.65 3.07
N GLU A 176 -15.29 -2.42 4.15
CA GLU A 176 -14.79 -1.93 5.44
C GLU A 176 -13.33 -1.47 5.38
N ASN A 177 -12.49 -2.22 4.65
CA ASN A 177 -11.09 -1.86 4.43
C ASN A 177 -10.97 -0.51 3.69
N LEU A 178 -11.72 -0.36 2.59
CA LEU A 178 -11.74 0.87 1.79
C LEU A 178 -12.26 2.06 2.59
N TRP A 179 -13.38 1.88 3.31
CA TRP A 179 -13.94 2.92 4.17
C TRP A 179 -13.01 3.34 5.30
N PHE A 180 -12.29 2.38 5.89
CA PHE A 180 -11.33 2.70 6.93
C PHE A 180 -10.21 3.58 6.38
N SER A 181 -9.62 3.23 5.22
CA SER A 181 -8.62 4.06 4.54
C SER A 181 -9.17 5.45 4.19
N ALA A 182 -10.38 5.50 3.62
CA ALA A 182 -11.08 6.74 3.27
C ALA A 182 -11.21 7.68 4.47
N ARG A 183 -11.72 7.16 5.59
CA ARG A 183 -12.00 7.96 6.79
C ARG A 183 -10.75 8.53 7.43
N CYS A 184 -9.60 7.86 7.29
CA CYS A 184 -8.34 8.32 7.87
C CYS A 184 -7.55 9.26 6.96
N ARG A 185 -7.72 9.17 5.63
CA ARG A 185 -6.83 9.82 4.65
C ARG A 185 -7.50 10.85 3.75
N LEU A 186 -8.82 10.76 3.51
CA LEU A 186 -9.54 11.80 2.78
C LEU A 186 -9.52 13.12 3.53
N SER A 187 -9.69 14.22 2.79
CA SER A 187 -9.75 15.55 3.39
C SER A 187 -10.82 15.63 4.49
N ALA A 188 -10.48 16.27 5.60
CA ALA A 188 -11.41 16.50 6.70
C ALA A 188 -12.60 17.37 6.25
N ASP A 189 -12.36 18.27 5.28
CA ASP A 189 -13.33 19.26 4.79
C ASP A 189 -14.39 18.66 3.85
N LEU A 190 -14.15 17.45 3.32
CA LEU A 190 -15.11 16.74 2.47
C LEU A 190 -16.35 16.33 3.26
N SER A 191 -17.52 16.59 2.66
CA SER A 191 -18.82 16.15 3.18
C SER A 191 -18.90 14.62 3.22
N LYS A 192 -19.84 14.11 4.02
CA LYS A 192 -20.08 12.66 4.07
C LYS A 192 -20.52 12.10 2.72
N ALA A 193 -21.27 12.87 1.92
CA ALA A 193 -21.74 12.45 0.62
C ALA A 193 -20.60 12.33 -0.39
N GLU A 194 -19.68 13.30 -0.42
CA GLU A 194 -18.49 13.25 -1.27
C GLU A 194 -17.57 12.09 -0.87
N LYS A 195 -17.42 11.81 0.44
CA LYS A 195 -16.66 10.64 0.89
C LYS A 195 -17.28 9.31 0.42
N VAL A 196 -18.62 9.22 0.37
CA VAL A 196 -19.30 8.04 -0.19
C VAL A 196 -19.04 7.95 -1.70
N LEU A 197 -19.15 9.06 -2.42
CA LEU A 197 -18.89 9.10 -3.86
C LEU A 197 -17.49 8.60 -4.21
N VAL A 198 -16.45 9.06 -3.50
CA VAL A 198 -15.07 8.60 -3.73
C VAL A 198 -14.93 7.09 -3.53
N VAL A 199 -15.48 6.56 -2.43
CA VAL A 199 -15.37 5.12 -2.13
C VAL A 199 -16.13 4.28 -3.17
N GLU A 200 -17.34 4.68 -3.55
CA GLU A 200 -18.13 3.95 -4.55
C GLU A 200 -17.46 4.04 -5.94
N ARG A 201 -16.88 5.18 -6.32
CA ARG A 201 -16.11 5.32 -7.57
C ARG A 201 -14.94 4.34 -7.62
N VAL A 202 -14.20 4.18 -6.52
CA VAL A 202 -13.08 3.21 -6.47
C VAL A 202 -13.57 1.76 -6.47
N ILE A 203 -14.65 1.44 -5.76
CA ILE A 203 -15.24 0.09 -5.78
C ILE A 203 -15.65 -0.29 -7.21
N GLU A 204 -16.26 0.65 -7.93
CA GLU A 204 -16.69 0.44 -9.29
C GLU A 204 -15.53 0.37 -10.28
N SER A 205 -14.59 1.32 -10.24
CA SER A 205 -13.46 1.38 -11.18
C SER A 205 -12.61 0.11 -11.15
N LEU A 206 -12.42 -0.46 -9.96
CA LEU A 206 -11.66 -1.69 -9.75
C LEU A 206 -12.52 -2.96 -9.90
N GLY A 207 -13.82 -2.85 -10.19
CA GLY A 207 -14.72 -3.98 -10.36
C GLY A 207 -14.86 -4.83 -9.09
N LEU A 208 -14.98 -4.18 -7.93
CA LEU A 208 -15.08 -4.81 -6.60
C LEU A 208 -16.53 -4.97 -6.11
N GLN A 209 -17.52 -4.56 -6.91
CA GLN A 209 -18.93 -4.51 -6.51
C GLN A 209 -19.47 -5.87 -6.03
N SER A 210 -19.12 -6.96 -6.73
CA SER A 210 -19.58 -8.31 -6.40
C SER A 210 -19.01 -8.86 -5.10
N ILE A 211 -17.89 -8.30 -4.62
CA ILE A 211 -17.17 -8.77 -3.42
C ILE A 211 -17.16 -7.74 -2.29
N ARG A 212 -17.91 -6.65 -2.39
CA ARG A 212 -17.89 -5.52 -1.42
C ARG A 212 -18.11 -5.98 0.04
N ASP A 213 -19.06 -6.89 0.23
CA ASP A 213 -19.45 -7.41 1.55
C ASP A 213 -18.71 -8.70 1.93
N SER A 214 -17.86 -9.22 1.05
CA SER A 214 -17.07 -10.42 1.32
C SER A 214 -15.89 -10.11 2.22
N LEU A 215 -15.58 -11.03 3.14
CA LEU A 215 -14.37 -10.97 3.95
C LEU A 215 -13.13 -11.18 3.08
N VAL A 216 -12.09 -10.38 3.31
CA VAL A 216 -10.82 -10.51 2.58
C VAL A 216 -10.14 -11.86 2.85
N GLY A 217 -10.34 -12.40 4.06
CA GLY A 217 -9.81 -13.69 4.48
C GLY A 217 -8.41 -13.60 5.08
N THR A 218 -8.14 -14.49 6.03
CA THR A 218 -6.85 -14.67 6.68
C THR A 218 -6.17 -15.96 6.18
N VAL A 219 -4.98 -16.28 6.69
CA VAL A 219 -4.34 -17.57 6.40
C VAL A 219 -5.21 -18.74 6.86
N GLU A 220 -5.92 -18.58 7.98
CA GLU A 220 -6.78 -19.61 8.57
C GLU A 220 -8.17 -19.67 7.93
N ARG A 221 -8.69 -18.53 7.45
CA ARG A 221 -10.03 -18.42 6.87
C ARG A 221 -9.97 -17.93 5.45
N ARG A 222 -10.34 -18.81 4.52
CA ARG A 222 -10.47 -18.47 3.10
C ARG A 222 -11.42 -17.27 2.92
N GLY A 223 -11.01 -16.32 2.09
CA GLY A 223 -11.81 -15.16 1.68
C GLY A 223 -11.78 -14.97 0.18
N ILE A 224 -11.62 -13.73 -0.27
CA ILE A 224 -11.52 -13.37 -1.69
C ILE A 224 -10.29 -13.96 -2.38
N SER A 225 -10.29 -14.01 -3.71
CA SER A 225 -9.15 -14.51 -4.49
C SER A 225 -7.91 -13.60 -4.37
N GLY A 226 -6.73 -14.12 -4.69
CA GLY A 226 -5.48 -13.33 -4.69
C GLY A 226 -5.56 -12.11 -5.60
N GLY A 227 -6.06 -12.29 -6.83
CA GLY A 227 -6.25 -11.18 -7.76
C GLY A 227 -7.29 -10.14 -7.30
N GLN A 228 -8.36 -10.57 -6.64
CA GLN A 228 -9.31 -9.65 -5.99
C GLN A 228 -8.62 -8.88 -4.85
N ARG A 229 -7.83 -9.56 -4.02
CA ARG A 229 -7.05 -8.94 -2.94
C ARG A 229 -6.05 -7.91 -3.47
N LYS A 230 -5.39 -8.17 -4.60
CA LYS A 230 -4.50 -7.23 -5.29
C LYS A 230 -5.23 -5.95 -5.70
N ARG A 231 -6.44 -6.08 -6.27
CA ARG A 231 -7.29 -4.92 -6.59
C ARG A 231 -7.73 -4.16 -5.34
N VAL A 232 -8.10 -4.84 -4.25
CA VAL A 232 -8.41 -4.17 -2.97
C VAL A 232 -7.18 -3.43 -2.43
N ASN A 233 -6.00 -4.04 -2.53
CA ASN A 233 -4.71 -3.46 -2.14
C ASN A 233 -4.44 -2.13 -2.88
N VAL A 234 -4.70 -2.09 -4.19
CA VAL A 234 -4.64 -0.85 -4.99
C VAL A 234 -5.72 0.15 -4.54
N GLY A 235 -6.95 -0.32 -4.31
CA GLY A 235 -8.07 0.51 -3.86
C GLY A 235 -7.79 1.23 -2.55
N LEU A 236 -7.09 0.60 -1.60
CA LEU A 236 -6.69 1.25 -0.33
C LEU A 236 -5.88 2.54 -0.52
N GLU A 237 -5.08 2.62 -1.60
CA GLU A 237 -4.30 3.80 -1.95
C GLU A 237 -5.07 4.75 -2.88
N MET A 238 -5.89 4.24 -3.80
CA MET A 238 -6.73 5.08 -4.69
C MET A 238 -7.79 5.89 -3.93
N VAL A 239 -8.40 5.31 -2.89
CA VAL A 239 -9.47 5.97 -2.10
C VAL A 239 -9.00 7.26 -1.42
N MET A 240 -7.69 7.46 -1.26
CA MET A 240 -7.19 8.72 -0.71
C MET A 240 -7.05 9.83 -1.76
N GLU A 241 -7.41 9.59 -3.03
CA GLU A 241 -7.20 10.51 -4.15
C GLU A 241 -5.75 11.03 -4.22
N PRO A 242 -4.79 10.15 -4.56
CA PRO A 242 -3.38 10.52 -4.64
C PRO A 242 -3.10 11.40 -5.86
N SER A 243 -2.08 12.25 -5.77
CA SER A 243 -1.49 13.00 -6.89
C SER A 243 -0.36 12.23 -7.57
N LEU A 244 0.31 11.35 -6.83
CA LEU A 244 1.32 10.42 -7.32
C LEU A 244 0.99 9.04 -6.76
N LEU A 245 0.87 8.05 -7.64
CA LEU A 245 0.61 6.67 -7.27
C LEU A 245 1.73 5.76 -7.77
N ILE A 246 2.44 5.16 -6.83
CA ILE A 246 3.52 4.21 -7.09
C ILE A 246 3.02 2.80 -6.78
N LEU A 247 3.15 1.87 -7.72
CA LEU A 247 2.69 0.49 -7.55
C LEU A 247 3.79 -0.53 -7.84
N ASP A 248 4.09 -1.40 -6.90
CA ASP A 248 5.06 -2.49 -7.12
C ASP A 248 4.34 -3.79 -7.51
N GLU A 249 4.53 -4.23 -8.75
CA GLU A 249 3.93 -5.42 -9.34
C GLU A 249 2.42 -5.59 -9.09
N PRO A 250 1.56 -4.60 -9.39
CA PRO A 250 0.13 -4.69 -9.10
C PRO A 250 -0.63 -5.63 -10.05
N THR A 251 0.00 -6.11 -11.13
CA THR A 251 -0.56 -7.08 -12.07
C THR A 251 -0.12 -8.52 -11.82
N SER A 252 0.77 -8.76 -10.84
CA SER A 252 1.20 -10.13 -10.53
C SER A 252 0.05 -10.94 -9.94
N GLY A 253 -0.13 -12.17 -10.43
CA GLY A 253 -1.23 -13.04 -10.01
C GLY A 253 -2.63 -12.65 -10.51
N LEU A 254 -2.72 -11.65 -11.41
CA LEU A 254 -3.94 -11.34 -12.16
C LEU A 254 -3.97 -12.09 -13.49
N ASP A 255 -5.17 -12.47 -13.93
CA ASP A 255 -5.39 -12.88 -15.32
C ASP A 255 -5.32 -11.66 -16.25
N SER A 256 -5.19 -11.92 -17.55
CA SER A 256 -5.05 -10.86 -18.57
C SER A 256 -6.22 -9.88 -18.57
N SER A 257 -7.45 -10.34 -18.36
CA SER A 257 -8.64 -9.48 -18.38
C SER A 257 -8.70 -8.58 -17.14
N SER A 258 -8.41 -9.13 -15.96
CA SER A 258 -8.33 -8.34 -14.72
C SER A 258 -7.18 -7.33 -14.75
N SER A 259 -6.04 -7.69 -15.35
CA SER A 259 -4.89 -6.77 -15.51
C SER A 259 -5.25 -5.58 -16.40
N GLN A 260 -5.96 -5.82 -17.51
CA GLN A 260 -6.44 -4.75 -18.38
C GLN A 260 -7.48 -3.86 -17.68
N LEU A 261 -8.41 -4.45 -16.91
CA LEU A 261 -9.38 -3.68 -16.12
C LEU A 261 -8.68 -2.77 -15.11
N LEU A 262 -7.70 -3.30 -14.37
CA LEU A 262 -6.90 -2.52 -13.43
C LEU A 262 -6.18 -1.37 -14.15
N LEU A 263 -5.52 -1.64 -15.27
CA LEU A 263 -4.79 -0.60 -16.00
C LEU A 263 -5.73 0.45 -16.61
N ARG A 264 -6.95 0.07 -17.03
CA ARG A 264 -7.99 1.04 -17.44
C ARG A 264 -8.40 1.94 -16.28
N ALA A 265 -8.59 1.39 -15.08
CA ALA A 265 -8.89 2.19 -13.89
C ALA A 265 -7.75 3.17 -13.57
N LEU A 266 -6.50 2.70 -13.58
CA LEU A 266 -5.33 3.56 -13.37
C LEU A 266 -5.20 4.64 -14.46
N ARG A 267 -5.48 4.32 -15.73
CA ARG A 267 -5.49 5.32 -16.81
C ARG A 267 -6.56 6.39 -16.59
N ARG A 268 -7.74 6.03 -16.07
CA ARG A 268 -8.77 7.03 -15.70
C ARG A 268 -8.25 7.98 -14.64
N GLU A 269 -7.61 7.47 -13.59
CA GLU A 269 -6.96 8.32 -12.57
C GLU A 269 -5.86 9.19 -13.15
N ALA A 270 -5.03 8.64 -14.04
CA ALA A 270 -3.97 9.42 -14.69
C ALA A 270 -4.56 10.61 -15.46
N LEU A 271 -5.68 10.41 -16.16
CA LEU A 271 -6.34 11.48 -16.91
C LEU A 271 -6.94 12.58 -16.01
N GLU A 272 -7.24 12.28 -14.75
CA GLU A 272 -7.57 13.28 -13.71
C GLU A 272 -6.32 14.03 -13.17
N GLY A 273 -5.15 13.84 -13.80
CA GLY A 273 -3.90 14.52 -13.45
C GLY A 273 -2.99 13.74 -12.50
N VAL A 274 -3.33 12.49 -12.16
CA VAL A 274 -2.47 11.65 -11.31
C VAL A 274 -1.23 11.21 -12.07
N ASN A 275 -0.06 11.30 -11.42
CA ASN A 275 1.17 10.72 -11.93
C ASN A 275 1.26 9.25 -11.47
N ILE A 276 1.33 8.29 -12.40
CA ILE A 276 1.32 6.86 -12.04
C ILE A 276 2.62 6.20 -12.51
N CYS A 277 3.31 5.54 -11.60
CA CYS A 277 4.47 4.70 -11.93
C CYS A 277 4.26 3.30 -11.36
N MET A 278 4.39 2.28 -12.21
CA MET A 278 4.17 0.91 -11.77
C MET A 278 5.21 -0.06 -12.31
N VAL A 279 5.67 -0.99 -11.47
CA VAL A 279 6.50 -2.12 -11.91
C VAL A 279 5.62 -3.15 -12.59
N VAL A 280 6.03 -3.59 -13.78
CA VAL A 280 5.32 -4.58 -14.56
C VAL A 280 6.30 -5.68 -14.97
N HIS A 281 5.95 -6.92 -14.68
CA HIS A 281 6.72 -8.10 -15.06
C HIS A 281 6.07 -8.78 -16.26
N GLN A 282 6.78 -8.88 -17.39
CA GLN A 282 6.36 -9.61 -18.60
C GLN A 282 4.89 -9.35 -19.03
N PRO A 283 4.53 -8.11 -19.42
CA PRO A 283 3.18 -7.82 -19.87
C PRO A 283 2.89 -8.43 -21.25
N SER A 284 1.62 -8.75 -21.51
CA SER A 284 1.17 -8.95 -22.89
C SER A 284 1.35 -7.67 -23.71
N TYR A 285 1.54 -7.81 -25.03
CA TYR A 285 1.66 -6.68 -25.95
C TYR A 285 0.49 -5.69 -25.84
N THR A 286 -0.73 -6.20 -25.66
CA THR A 286 -1.93 -5.36 -25.47
C THR A 286 -1.82 -4.49 -24.23
N LEU A 287 -1.36 -5.06 -23.12
CA LEU A 287 -1.17 -4.32 -21.87
C LEU A 287 0.00 -3.33 -22.00
N PHE A 288 1.08 -3.74 -22.67
CA PHE A 288 2.24 -2.88 -22.91
C PHE A 288 1.89 -1.59 -23.68
N ARG A 289 1.04 -1.69 -24.72
CA ARG A 289 0.59 -0.53 -25.51
C ARG A 289 -0.32 0.44 -24.76
N MET A 290 -0.81 0.06 -23.59
CA MET A 290 -1.62 0.94 -22.74
C MET A 290 -0.77 1.85 -21.84
N PHE A 291 0.56 1.71 -21.82
CA PHE A 291 1.44 2.63 -21.11
C PHE A 291 1.80 3.84 -21.95
N ASP A 292 2.00 4.98 -21.29
CA ASP A 292 2.41 6.21 -21.98
C ASP A 292 3.94 6.31 -22.02
N ASP A 293 4.61 5.98 -20.91
CA ASP A 293 6.07 5.95 -20.78
C ASP A 293 6.58 4.59 -20.32
N LEU A 294 7.82 4.29 -20.69
CA LEU A 294 8.60 3.12 -20.26
C LEU A 294 9.90 3.59 -19.62
N ILE A 295 10.20 3.07 -18.44
CA ILE A 295 11.52 3.08 -17.82
C ILE A 295 12.02 1.63 -17.87
N LEU A 296 13.06 1.38 -18.65
CA LEU A 296 13.68 0.07 -18.76
C LEU A 296 15.03 0.07 -18.03
N LEU A 297 15.11 -0.70 -16.95
CA LEU A 297 16.32 -0.89 -16.17
C LEU A 297 17.07 -2.14 -16.62
N ALA A 298 18.39 -2.08 -16.60
CA ALA A 298 19.31 -3.19 -16.83
C ALA A 298 19.93 -3.66 -15.50
N LYS A 299 20.57 -4.85 -15.52
CA LYS A 299 21.33 -5.36 -14.38
C LYS A 299 22.38 -4.34 -13.92
N GLY A 300 22.55 -4.21 -12.60
CA GLY A 300 23.40 -3.18 -12.00
C GLY A 300 22.72 -1.82 -11.81
N GLY A 301 21.40 -1.73 -12.06
CA GLY A 301 20.60 -0.57 -11.73
C GLY A 301 20.85 0.62 -12.63
N LEU A 302 20.98 0.34 -13.92
CA LEU A 302 21.25 1.31 -14.98
C LEU A 302 20.05 1.46 -15.90
N THR A 303 19.86 2.63 -16.48
CA THR A 303 18.78 2.87 -17.43
C THR A 303 19.20 2.48 -18.84
N ALA A 304 18.46 1.55 -19.46
CA ALA A 304 18.63 1.18 -20.87
C ALA A 304 17.73 2.00 -21.80
N TYR A 305 16.57 2.44 -21.30
CA TYR A 305 15.65 3.32 -22.02
C TYR A 305 14.76 4.07 -21.03
N HIS A 306 14.43 5.33 -21.33
CA HIS A 306 13.42 6.09 -20.62
C HIS A 306 12.69 7.05 -21.57
N GLY A 307 11.41 6.83 -21.80
CA GLY A 307 10.60 7.70 -22.64
C GLY A 307 9.30 7.06 -23.11
N SER A 308 8.68 7.64 -24.12
CA SER A 308 7.39 7.18 -24.65
C SER A 308 7.44 5.74 -25.14
N VAL A 309 6.44 4.92 -24.77
CA VAL A 309 6.32 3.52 -25.23
C VAL A 309 6.31 3.42 -26.75
N LYS A 310 5.69 4.39 -27.45
CA LYS A 310 5.62 4.40 -28.92
C LYS A 310 6.98 4.51 -29.64
N LYS A 311 8.01 5.02 -28.96
CA LYS A 311 9.34 5.27 -29.55
C LYS A 311 10.38 4.20 -29.17
N VAL A 312 9.99 3.23 -28.34
CA VAL A 312 10.93 2.21 -27.83
C VAL A 312 11.49 1.35 -28.97
N GLU A 313 10.62 0.87 -29.87
CA GLU A 313 11.00 0.04 -31.00
C GLU A 313 11.88 0.83 -31.97
N GLU A 314 11.53 2.10 -32.26
CA GLU A 314 12.34 3.00 -33.09
C GLU A 314 13.76 3.21 -32.51
N TYR A 315 13.87 3.42 -31.21
CA TYR A 315 15.15 3.58 -30.53
C TYR A 315 16.03 2.33 -30.63
N PHE A 316 15.48 1.15 -30.32
CA PHE A 316 16.24 -0.10 -30.40
C PHE A 316 16.58 -0.48 -31.84
N SER A 317 15.68 -0.24 -32.80
CA SER A 317 15.97 -0.40 -34.23
C SER A 317 17.08 0.52 -34.71
N GLY A 318 17.17 1.76 -34.20
CA GLY A 318 18.29 2.67 -34.46
C GLY A 318 19.64 2.16 -33.96
N LEU A 319 19.64 1.25 -32.98
CA LEU A 319 20.83 0.53 -32.50
C LEU A 319 21.10 -0.78 -33.26
N GLY A 320 20.28 -1.13 -34.26
CA GLY A 320 20.35 -2.39 -34.99
C GLY A 320 19.65 -3.57 -34.30
N ILE A 321 18.85 -3.31 -33.26
CA ILE A 321 18.07 -4.31 -32.53
C ILE A 321 16.63 -4.26 -33.03
N ASN A 322 16.33 -5.11 -34.00
CA ASN A 322 14.98 -5.25 -34.55
C ASN A 322 14.25 -6.39 -33.84
N VAL A 323 13.03 -6.13 -33.39
CA VAL A 323 12.17 -7.16 -32.80
C VAL A 323 11.72 -8.11 -33.92
N PRO A 324 11.95 -9.43 -33.80
CA PRO A 324 11.47 -10.39 -34.79
C PRO A 324 9.95 -10.44 -34.89
N ASP A 325 9.44 -10.83 -36.07
CA ASP A 325 8.01 -11.04 -36.26
C ASP A 325 7.45 -12.06 -35.26
N ARG A 326 6.26 -11.77 -34.72
CA ARG A 326 5.53 -12.62 -33.76
C ARG A 326 6.20 -12.80 -32.39
N VAL A 327 7.21 -12.00 -32.05
CA VAL A 327 7.77 -11.92 -30.71
C VAL A 327 7.17 -10.71 -29.98
N ASN A 328 6.88 -10.86 -28.68
CA ASN A 328 6.40 -9.77 -27.85
C ASN A 328 7.56 -8.78 -27.56
N PRO A 329 7.49 -7.52 -28.01
CA PRO A 329 8.58 -6.54 -27.82
C PRO A 329 9.08 -6.37 -26.37
N PRO A 330 8.22 -6.18 -25.34
CA PRO A 330 8.70 -6.05 -23.96
C PRO A 330 9.49 -7.26 -23.47
N ASP A 331 9.10 -8.48 -23.86
CA ASP A 331 9.83 -9.70 -23.48
C ASP A 331 11.18 -9.75 -24.20
N TYR A 332 11.20 -9.42 -25.50
CA TYR A 332 12.42 -9.36 -26.29
C TYR A 332 13.46 -8.38 -25.72
N PHE A 333 13.04 -7.18 -25.30
CA PHE A 333 13.94 -6.21 -24.69
C PHE A 333 14.50 -6.69 -23.34
N ILE A 334 13.68 -7.39 -22.54
CA ILE A 334 14.14 -7.97 -21.27
C ILE A 334 15.14 -9.11 -21.53
N ASP A 335 14.86 -10.00 -22.49
CA ASP A 335 15.71 -11.14 -22.84
C ASP A 335 17.09 -10.69 -23.34
N ILE A 336 17.14 -9.58 -24.11
CA ILE A 336 18.41 -8.95 -24.51
C ILE A 336 19.16 -8.44 -23.29
N LEU A 337 18.50 -7.70 -22.39
CA LEU A 337 19.12 -7.16 -21.19
C LEU A 337 19.58 -8.23 -20.21
N GLU A 338 18.95 -9.41 -20.25
CA GLU A 338 19.37 -10.57 -19.48
C GLU A 338 20.58 -11.30 -20.09
N GLY A 339 20.80 -11.11 -21.40
CA GLY A 339 21.83 -11.77 -22.19
C GLY A 339 21.41 -13.15 -22.72
N ILE A 340 20.12 -13.47 -22.67
CA ILE A 340 19.55 -14.73 -23.19
C ILE A 340 19.56 -14.68 -24.72
N VAL A 341 19.08 -13.56 -25.27
CA VAL A 341 19.08 -13.31 -26.71
C VAL A 341 20.24 -12.40 -27.04
N LYS A 342 21.18 -12.90 -27.85
CA LYS A 342 22.23 -12.07 -28.44
C LYS A 342 21.64 -11.34 -29.63
N PRO A 343 21.70 -10.01 -29.70
CA PRO A 343 21.19 -9.28 -30.84
C PRO A 343 21.96 -9.72 -32.10
N THR A 344 21.24 -10.04 -33.17
CA THR A 344 21.80 -10.27 -34.51
C THR A 344 22.22 -8.96 -35.16
N THR A 345 23.03 -8.17 -34.44
CA THR A 345 23.58 -6.91 -34.93
C THR A 345 24.81 -7.17 -35.78
N THR A 346 24.87 -6.58 -36.97
CA THR A 346 26.10 -6.42 -37.78
C THR A 346 27.19 -5.62 -37.05
N THR A 347 26.83 -4.89 -35.99
CA THR A 347 27.69 -3.98 -35.22
C THR A 347 28.27 -4.59 -33.93
N GLY A 348 27.97 -5.86 -33.60
CA GLY A 348 28.59 -6.56 -32.46
C GLY A 348 28.26 -5.96 -31.08
N ILE A 349 27.09 -5.34 -30.90
CA ILE A 349 26.74 -4.64 -29.66
C ILE A 349 26.41 -5.64 -28.55
N ASP A 350 27.17 -5.59 -27.45
CA ASP A 350 26.88 -6.37 -26.24
C ASP A 350 25.77 -5.70 -25.41
N TYR A 351 24.91 -6.50 -24.76
CA TYR A 351 23.80 -6.01 -23.95
C TYR A 351 24.27 -5.13 -22.78
N LYS A 352 25.49 -5.36 -22.29
CA LYS A 352 26.13 -4.56 -21.23
C LYS A 352 26.40 -3.12 -21.65
N GLN A 353 26.51 -2.85 -22.95
CA GLN A 353 26.77 -1.51 -23.48
C GLN A 353 25.49 -0.69 -23.68
N LEU A 354 24.30 -1.32 -23.68
CA LEU A 354 23.03 -0.63 -23.92
C LEU A 354 22.77 0.53 -22.94
N PRO A 355 23.02 0.40 -21.63
CA PRO A 355 22.85 1.52 -20.73
C PRO A 355 23.83 2.66 -20.98
N LEU A 356 25.09 2.34 -21.35
CA LEU A 356 26.08 3.35 -21.71
C LEU A 356 25.66 4.12 -22.97
N ARG A 357 25.12 3.42 -23.98
CA ARG A 357 24.57 4.04 -25.20
C ARG A 357 23.40 4.97 -24.88
N TRP A 358 22.53 4.59 -23.96
CA TRP A 358 21.43 5.44 -23.51
C TRP A 358 21.93 6.75 -22.87
N MET A 359 22.96 6.65 -22.02
CA MET A 359 23.56 7.83 -21.39
C MET A 359 24.19 8.76 -22.44
N LEU A 360 24.95 8.21 -23.39
CA LEU A 360 25.56 8.98 -24.48
C LEU A 360 24.51 9.62 -25.40
N HIS A 361 23.44 8.89 -25.74
CA HIS A 361 22.35 9.39 -26.59
C HIS A 361 21.67 10.63 -26.00
N ASN A 362 21.53 10.69 -24.67
CA ASN A 362 20.88 11.82 -23.99
C ASN A 362 21.87 12.86 -23.44
N GLY A 363 23.18 12.67 -23.66
CA GLY A 363 24.22 13.57 -23.13
C GLY A 363 24.34 13.57 -21.60
N TYR A 364 24.04 12.46 -20.94
CA TYR A 364 24.20 12.31 -19.48
C TYR A 364 25.65 12.03 -19.09
N ASP A 365 26.02 12.43 -17.86
CA ASP A 365 27.36 12.21 -17.32
C ASP A 365 27.62 10.71 -17.12
N VAL A 366 28.57 10.17 -17.88
CA VAL A 366 28.96 8.76 -17.79
C VAL A 366 30.03 8.58 -16.71
N PRO A 367 29.79 7.70 -15.71
CA PRO A 367 30.81 7.36 -14.74
C PRO A 367 32.10 6.80 -15.35
N ARG A 368 33.24 7.20 -14.80
CA ARG A 368 34.58 6.90 -15.36
C ARG A 368 34.89 5.40 -15.53
N ASP A 369 34.44 4.55 -14.61
CA ASP A 369 34.64 3.10 -14.65
C ASP A 369 33.84 2.39 -15.76
N MET A 370 32.77 3.00 -16.27
CA MET A 370 32.04 2.46 -17.43
C MET A 370 32.74 2.79 -18.76
N LEU A 371 33.44 3.91 -18.82
CA LEU A 371 34.26 4.27 -19.97
C LEU A 371 35.49 3.36 -20.08
N LEU A 372 36.11 3.02 -18.94
CA LEU A 372 37.29 2.15 -18.88
C LEU A 372 36.98 0.71 -19.34
N ASN A 373 35.85 0.14 -18.92
CA ASN A 373 35.43 -1.21 -19.35
C ASN A 373 35.17 -1.32 -20.86
N ASN A 374 34.93 -0.21 -21.56
CA ASN A 374 34.77 -0.20 -23.01
C ASN A 374 36.11 -0.23 -23.78
N SER A 375 37.22 0.11 -23.11
CA SER A 375 38.57 0.12 -23.69
C SER A 375 39.36 -1.19 -23.45
N SER A 376 38.90 -2.04 -22.53
CA SER A 376 39.51 -3.31 -22.16
C SER A 376 38.65 -4.51 -22.59
N ALA A 377 38.13 -4.47 -23.82
CA ALA A 377 37.41 -5.58 -24.44
C ALA A 377 38.37 -6.46 -25.27
N ASP A 378 39.50 -6.85 -24.68
CA ASP A 378 40.31 -7.99 -25.10
C ASP A 378 41.25 -8.35 -23.94
N SER A 379 40.83 -9.35 -23.14
CA SER A 379 41.58 -10.13 -22.15
C SER A 379 40.92 -10.20 -20.76
N VAL A 380 39.83 -10.96 -20.64
CA VAL A 380 39.60 -11.77 -19.44
C VAL A 380 39.11 -13.14 -19.89
N ARG A 381 40.07 -13.98 -20.32
CA ARG A 381 39.95 -15.43 -20.13
C ARG A 381 39.79 -15.66 -18.63
N GLY A 382 38.83 -16.49 -18.25
CA GLY A 382 38.65 -16.95 -16.88
C GLY A 382 39.96 -17.50 -16.34
N GLY A 383 40.58 -16.73 -15.45
CA GLY A 383 41.57 -17.21 -14.51
C GLY A 383 40.86 -17.23 -13.16
N GLU A 384 40.57 -18.42 -12.67
CA GLU A 384 40.41 -18.64 -11.23
C GLU A 384 41.63 -18.03 -10.54
N LYS A 385 41.39 -16.95 -9.78
CA LYS A 385 42.33 -16.51 -8.76
C LYS A 385 41.85 -17.12 -7.46
N ASP A 386 42.59 -18.12 -7.01
CA ASP A 386 42.65 -18.51 -5.61
C ASP A 386 42.84 -17.26 -4.75
N SER A 387 41.81 -16.91 -3.99
CA SER A 387 41.90 -15.95 -2.91
C SER A 387 42.18 -16.71 -1.62
N SER A 388 43.45 -16.96 -1.33
CA SER A 388 43.93 -17.12 0.03
C SER A 388 43.90 -15.74 0.71
N GLY A 389 42.71 -15.34 1.16
CA GLY A 389 42.48 -14.24 2.11
C GLY A 389 42.29 -14.82 3.52
N PRO A 390 42.70 -14.09 4.58
CA PRO A 390 42.74 -14.63 5.93
C PRO A 390 41.33 -15.03 6.36
N GLU A 391 41.22 -16.14 7.11
CA GLU A 391 39.97 -16.63 7.70
C GLU A 391 39.26 -15.48 8.42
N GLN A 392 38.29 -14.85 7.74
CA GLN A 392 37.38 -13.92 8.36
C GLN A 392 36.48 -14.75 9.26
N SER A 393 36.70 -14.62 10.56
CA SER A 393 35.90 -15.25 11.60
C SER A 393 34.42 -15.06 11.32
N VAL A 394 33.66 -16.16 11.36
CA VAL A 394 32.18 -16.19 11.30
C VAL A 394 31.56 -15.16 12.26
N ALA A 395 32.23 -14.88 13.39
CA ALA A 395 31.76 -13.88 14.35
C ALA A 395 31.87 -12.44 13.82
N GLY A 396 32.83 -12.14 12.95
CA GLY A 396 32.98 -10.84 12.28
C GLY A 396 31.87 -10.58 11.28
N GLU A 397 31.55 -11.57 10.45
CA GLU A 397 30.43 -11.49 9.49
C GLU A 397 29.08 -11.36 10.21
N VAL A 398 28.89 -12.08 11.32
CA VAL A 398 27.70 -11.92 12.17
C VAL A 398 27.64 -10.53 12.79
N TRP A 399 28.75 -9.97 13.26
CA TRP A 399 28.78 -8.63 13.84
C TRP A 399 28.50 -7.54 12.80
N ASP A 400 29.04 -7.67 11.59
CA ASP A 400 28.77 -6.75 10.49
C ASP A 400 27.29 -6.82 10.08
N ASN A 401 26.71 -8.02 9.99
CA ASN A 401 25.27 -8.20 9.75
C ASN A 401 24.41 -7.58 10.88
N VAL A 402 24.79 -7.76 12.15
CA VAL A 402 24.07 -7.16 13.29
C VAL A 402 24.20 -5.65 13.25
N LYS A 403 25.38 -5.12 12.94
CA LYS A 403 25.62 -3.69 12.79
C LYS A 403 24.78 -3.10 11.65
N ASP A 404 24.72 -3.77 10.50
CA ASP A 404 23.88 -3.38 9.37
C ASP A 404 22.39 -3.39 9.74
N ILE A 405 21.91 -4.40 10.49
CA ILE A 405 20.53 -4.44 11.00
C ILE A 405 20.25 -3.28 11.97
N VAL A 406 21.21 -2.97 12.85
CA VAL A 406 21.09 -1.87 13.81
C VAL A 406 21.12 -0.51 13.11
N GLU A 407 21.99 -0.33 12.12
CA GLU A 407 22.06 0.88 11.30
C GLU A 407 20.81 1.04 10.44
N GLN A 408 20.29 -0.04 9.84
CA GLN A 408 19.02 -0.02 9.13
C GLN A 408 17.87 0.38 10.06
N LYS A 409 17.80 -0.20 11.27
CA LYS A 409 16.82 0.20 12.29
C LYS A 409 17.01 1.63 12.77
N ARG A 410 18.24 2.13 12.84
CA ARG A 410 18.55 3.50 13.25
C ARG A 410 18.16 4.49 12.15
N ASP A 411 18.43 4.17 10.89
CA ASP A 411 17.98 4.92 9.72
C ASP A 411 16.46 4.91 9.63
N ASP A 412 15.81 3.77 9.83
CA ASP A 412 14.36 3.66 9.96
C ASP A 412 13.87 4.61 11.04
N LEU A 413 14.44 4.52 12.25
CA LEU A 413 14.02 5.33 13.37
C LEU A 413 14.26 6.82 13.13
N GLY A 414 15.42 7.20 12.59
CA GLY A 414 15.78 8.59 12.27
C GLY A 414 14.91 9.17 11.15
N ASN A 415 14.63 8.37 10.12
CA ASN A 415 13.67 8.68 9.06
C ASN A 415 12.24 8.80 9.60
N HIS A 416 11.91 8.04 10.64
CA HIS A 416 10.60 8.05 11.29
C HIS A 416 10.44 9.16 12.35
N LEU A 417 11.52 9.65 12.95
CA LEU A 417 11.53 10.72 13.95
C LEU A 417 11.66 12.11 13.32
N SER A 418 12.25 12.19 12.13
CA SER A 418 12.40 13.44 11.38
C SER A 418 11.03 13.97 10.96
N TYR A 419 10.54 14.97 11.68
CA TYR A 419 9.31 15.67 11.38
C TYR A 419 9.51 16.53 10.12
N SER A 420 9.25 15.99 8.94
CA SER A 420 9.22 16.81 7.72
C SER A 420 7.95 17.67 7.73
N LYS A 421 8.10 18.98 7.55
CA LYS A 421 6.96 19.89 7.36
C LYS A 421 6.12 19.39 6.18
N ASP A 422 4.82 19.27 6.40
CA ASP A 422 3.89 18.83 5.36
C ASP A 422 3.71 19.94 4.31
N LEU A 423 3.95 19.58 3.05
CA LEU A 423 3.87 20.48 1.89
C LEU A 423 2.69 20.14 0.97
N SER A 424 1.91 19.12 1.31
CA SER A 424 0.78 18.66 0.49
C SER A 424 -0.45 19.56 0.53
N ASN A 425 -0.49 20.55 1.44
CA ASN A 425 -1.64 21.40 1.75
C ASN A 425 -2.94 20.64 2.08
N ARG A 426 -2.89 19.31 2.29
CA ARG A 426 -4.06 18.47 2.59
C ARG A 426 -4.29 18.37 4.09
N ARG A 427 -5.47 18.81 4.54
CA ARG A 427 -5.96 18.61 5.91
C ARG A 427 -6.58 17.22 6.05
N THR A 428 -5.84 16.30 6.65
CA THR A 428 -6.36 14.99 7.05
C THR A 428 -7.06 15.07 8.43
N PRO A 429 -7.97 14.13 8.73
CA PRO A 429 -8.61 14.01 10.04
C PRO A 429 -7.60 14.03 11.17
N GLY A 430 -7.93 14.77 12.24
CA GLY A 430 -7.09 14.87 13.43
C GLY A 430 -6.97 13.54 14.20
N ILE A 431 -6.03 13.50 15.15
CA ILE A 431 -5.70 12.31 15.94
C ILE A 431 -6.93 11.73 16.65
N LEU A 432 -7.80 12.56 17.23
CA LEU A 432 -9.01 12.11 17.93
C LEU A 432 -10.03 11.44 17.00
N GLN A 433 -10.21 11.99 15.79
CA GLN A 433 -11.11 11.39 14.80
C GLN A 433 -10.54 10.07 14.29
N GLN A 434 -9.23 10.03 14.00
CA GLN A 434 -8.55 8.78 13.64
C GLN A 434 -8.66 7.74 14.76
N TYR A 435 -8.47 8.13 16.02
CA TYR A 435 -8.63 7.24 17.18
C TYR A 435 -10.02 6.61 17.20
N LYS A 436 -11.09 7.37 16.98
CA LYS A 436 -12.45 6.84 16.90
C LYS A 436 -12.61 5.82 15.76
N TYR A 437 -12.00 6.07 14.61
CA TYR A 437 -12.04 5.14 13.47
C TYR A 437 -11.26 3.85 13.74
N PHE A 438 -10.06 3.96 14.31
CA PHE A 438 -9.27 2.82 14.74
C PHE A 438 -9.99 2.01 15.82
N LEU A 439 -10.57 2.67 16.82
CA LEU A 439 -11.34 2.03 17.89
C LEU A 439 -12.51 1.22 17.33
N GLY A 440 -13.28 1.80 16.41
CA GLY A 440 -14.38 1.10 15.75
C GLY A 440 -13.91 -0.11 14.94
N ARG A 441 -12.77 0.01 14.26
CA ARG A 441 -12.16 -1.09 13.48
C ARG A 441 -11.71 -2.23 14.40
N VAL A 442 -10.86 -1.93 15.38
CA VAL A 442 -10.30 -2.92 16.30
C VAL A 442 -11.42 -3.58 17.09
N GLY A 443 -12.42 -2.83 17.54
CA GLY A 443 -13.60 -3.37 18.21
C GLY A 443 -14.35 -4.38 17.34
N LYS A 444 -14.54 -4.06 16.05
CA LYS A 444 -15.17 -4.96 15.08
C LYS A 444 -14.34 -6.21 14.80
N GLN A 445 -13.02 -6.09 14.71
CA GLN A 445 -12.11 -7.24 14.58
C GLN A 445 -12.24 -8.17 15.80
N ARG A 446 -12.23 -7.61 17.02
CA ARG A 446 -12.44 -8.37 18.26
C ARG A 446 -13.80 -9.08 18.29
N LEU A 447 -14.88 -8.40 17.91
CA LEU A 447 -16.21 -9.00 17.84
C LEU A 447 -16.30 -10.17 16.85
N ARG A 448 -15.55 -10.13 15.74
CA ARG A 448 -15.49 -11.25 14.77
C ARG A 448 -14.63 -12.42 15.26
N GLU A 449 -13.73 -12.16 16.20
CA GLU A 449 -12.94 -13.15 16.93
C GLU A 449 -13.63 -13.60 18.24
N ALA A 450 -14.88 -13.17 18.50
CA ALA A 450 -15.58 -13.45 19.76
C ALA A 450 -15.68 -14.95 20.08
N ARG A 451 -15.70 -15.84 19.08
CA ARG A 451 -15.66 -17.29 19.31
C ARG A 451 -14.36 -17.72 19.98
N ILE A 452 -13.22 -17.22 19.51
CA ILE A 452 -11.90 -17.54 20.08
C ILE A 452 -11.81 -16.95 21.49
N GLN A 453 -12.28 -15.72 21.67
CA GLN A 453 -12.37 -15.09 22.99
C GLN A 453 -13.29 -15.87 23.94
N GLY A 454 -14.41 -16.41 23.47
CA GLY A 454 -15.31 -17.24 24.26
C GLY A 454 -14.64 -18.53 24.74
N VAL A 455 -13.83 -19.17 23.90
CA VAL A 455 -13.03 -20.34 24.29
C VAL A 455 -11.99 -19.96 25.35
N ASP A 456 -11.28 -18.83 25.18
CA ASP A 456 -10.36 -18.31 26.20
C ASP A 456 -11.05 -18.11 27.55
N TYR A 457 -12.24 -17.48 27.55
CA TYR A 457 -13.01 -17.27 28.78
C TYR A 457 -13.48 -18.59 29.39
N LEU A 458 -13.90 -19.57 28.58
CA LEU A 458 -14.28 -20.90 29.08
C LEU A 458 -13.11 -21.63 29.73
N ILE A 459 -11.93 -21.61 29.09
CA ILE A 459 -10.71 -22.19 29.65
C ILE A 459 -10.36 -21.52 30.98
N LEU A 460 -10.47 -20.19 31.04
CA LEU A 460 -10.19 -19.41 32.24
C LEU A 460 -11.19 -19.71 33.37
N CYS A 461 -12.48 -19.85 33.06
CA CYS A 461 -13.51 -20.27 34.00
C CYS A 461 -13.22 -21.68 34.55
N LEU A 462 -12.92 -22.65 33.67
CA LEU A 462 -12.59 -24.01 34.07
C LEU A 462 -11.35 -24.04 34.97
N ALA A 463 -10.30 -23.31 34.61
CA ALA A 463 -9.10 -23.18 35.43
C ALA A 463 -9.42 -22.57 36.80
N GLY A 464 -10.26 -21.53 36.84
CA GLY A 464 -10.72 -20.90 38.07
C GLY A 464 -11.50 -21.85 38.99
N VAL A 465 -12.40 -22.65 38.43
CA VAL A 465 -13.17 -23.68 39.17
C VAL A 465 -12.25 -24.77 39.70
N CYS A 466 -11.36 -25.33 38.86
CA CYS A 466 -10.43 -26.39 39.27
C CYS A 466 -9.48 -25.92 40.40
N LEU A 467 -8.97 -24.69 40.33
CA LEU A 467 -8.15 -24.12 41.40
C LEU A 467 -8.97 -23.84 42.65
N GLY A 468 -10.22 -23.36 42.51
CA GLY A 468 -11.12 -23.12 43.62
C GLY A 468 -11.48 -24.41 44.39
N THR A 469 -11.67 -25.53 43.69
CA THR A 469 -11.93 -26.84 44.32
C THR A 469 -10.68 -27.41 44.98
N LEU A 470 -9.51 -27.31 44.35
CA LEU A 470 -8.22 -27.72 44.94
C LEU A 470 -7.88 -26.93 46.22
N ALA A 471 -8.13 -25.62 46.21
CA ALA A 471 -7.92 -24.76 47.38
C ALA A 471 -8.88 -25.09 48.54
N LYS A 472 -10.07 -25.64 48.25
CA LYS A 472 -11.02 -26.10 49.27
C LYS A 472 -10.61 -27.45 49.89
N MET A 473 -9.86 -28.28 49.17
CA MET A 473 -9.48 -29.64 49.58
C MET A 473 -8.09 -29.74 50.23
N SER A 474 -7.27 -28.70 50.16
CA SER A 474 -5.89 -28.72 50.70
C SER A 474 -5.80 -28.05 52.08
N ASP A 475 -5.08 -28.71 52.99
CA ASP A 475 -4.85 -28.31 54.40
C ASP A 475 -4.26 -26.88 54.55
N GLU A 476 -4.35 -26.36 55.79
CA GLU A 476 -4.00 -25.00 56.23
C GLU A 476 -2.62 -24.47 55.77
N THR A 477 -1.69 -25.36 55.38
CA THR A 477 -0.33 -25.01 54.93
C THR A 477 -0.22 -24.66 53.44
N PHE A 478 -1.11 -25.14 52.58
CA PHE A 478 -1.05 -24.90 51.13
C PHE A 478 -2.03 -23.82 50.62
N GLY A 479 -3.08 -23.55 51.41
CA GLY A 479 -4.25 -22.80 50.95
C GLY A 479 -3.95 -21.38 50.48
N VAL A 480 -3.51 -20.49 51.37
CA VAL A 480 -3.41 -19.04 51.06
C VAL A 480 -2.20 -18.73 50.18
N LEU A 481 -1.03 -19.28 50.48
CA LEU A 481 0.19 -18.99 49.68
C LEU A 481 0.08 -19.58 48.26
N GLY A 482 -0.34 -20.83 48.11
CA GLY A 482 -0.53 -21.47 46.80
C GLY A 482 -1.58 -20.74 45.95
N TYR A 483 -2.65 -20.27 46.57
CA TYR A 483 -3.67 -19.46 45.90
C TYR A 483 -3.09 -18.12 45.39
N THR A 484 -2.29 -17.42 46.21
CA THR A 484 -1.67 -16.16 45.77
C THR A 484 -0.71 -16.35 44.59
N TYR A 485 0.09 -17.42 44.57
CA TYR A 485 1.00 -17.70 43.45
C TYR A 485 0.26 -18.02 42.15
N THR A 486 -0.84 -18.76 42.21
CA THR A 486 -1.65 -19.08 41.01
C THR A 486 -2.35 -17.84 40.45
N VAL A 487 -2.84 -16.95 41.31
CA VAL A 487 -3.37 -15.64 40.92
C VAL A 487 -2.33 -14.78 40.21
N ILE A 488 -1.10 -14.75 40.75
CA ILE A 488 0.03 -14.03 40.13
C ILE A 488 0.38 -14.66 38.76
N ALA A 489 0.42 -15.99 38.68
CA ALA A 489 0.73 -16.70 37.44
C ALA A 489 -0.32 -16.45 36.34
N VAL A 490 -1.62 -16.49 36.66
CA VAL A 490 -2.70 -16.18 35.70
C VAL A 490 -2.64 -14.72 35.25
N SER A 491 -2.32 -13.79 36.17
CA SER A 491 -2.13 -12.37 35.84
C SER A 491 -0.94 -12.15 34.90
N LEU A 492 0.17 -12.88 35.09
CA LEU A 492 1.33 -12.85 34.20
C LEU A 492 1.01 -13.46 32.84
N LEU A 493 0.29 -14.58 32.78
CA LEU A 493 -0.16 -15.21 31.54
C LEU A 493 -1.05 -14.27 30.71
N CYS A 494 -1.95 -13.53 31.36
CA CYS A 494 -2.78 -12.51 30.70
C CYS A 494 -1.91 -11.40 30.07
N LYS A 495 -0.86 -10.94 30.78
CA LYS A 495 0.10 -9.95 30.24
C LYS A 495 0.90 -10.49 29.06
N ILE A 496 1.36 -11.74 29.13
CA ILE A 496 2.07 -12.42 28.02
C ILE A 496 1.17 -12.55 26.78
N GLY A 497 -0.11 -12.84 26.97
CA GLY A 497 -1.11 -12.85 25.90
C GLY A 497 -1.28 -11.49 25.23
N ALA A 498 -1.31 -10.41 26.01
CA ALA A 498 -1.37 -9.03 25.49
C ALA A 498 -0.12 -8.65 24.67
N LEU A 499 1.07 -9.05 25.13
CA LEU A 499 2.36 -8.81 24.45
C LEU A 499 2.43 -9.46 23.05
N ARG A 500 1.82 -10.63 22.85
CA ARG A 500 1.77 -11.32 21.55
C ARG A 500 0.86 -10.64 20.52
N SER A 501 0.04 -9.68 20.94
CA SER A 501 -0.97 -9.12 20.04
C SER A 501 -0.35 -8.27 18.93
N PHE A 502 0.68 -7.47 19.22
CA PHE A 502 1.26 -6.54 18.23
C PHE A 502 2.05 -7.26 17.13
N SER A 503 2.62 -8.43 17.40
CA SER A 503 3.42 -9.15 16.40
C SER A 503 2.61 -9.59 15.18
N LEU A 504 1.33 -9.92 15.37
CA LEU A 504 0.45 -10.39 14.28
C LEU A 504 0.04 -9.26 13.32
N GLU A 505 -0.10 -8.03 13.82
CA GLU A 505 -0.56 -6.87 13.04
C GLU A 505 0.56 -5.92 12.63
N LYS A 506 1.81 -6.31 12.90
CA LYS A 506 3.00 -5.46 12.70
C LYS A 506 3.09 -4.97 11.25
N LEU A 507 2.84 -5.84 10.28
CA LEU A 507 2.91 -5.49 8.85
C LEU A 507 1.84 -4.46 8.46
N GLN A 508 0.60 -4.66 8.90
CA GLN A 508 -0.50 -3.72 8.66
C GLN A 508 -0.23 -2.38 9.30
N TYR A 509 0.29 -2.36 10.54
CA TYR A 509 0.66 -1.14 11.24
C TYR A 509 1.74 -0.35 10.47
N TRP A 510 2.83 -1.00 10.04
CA TRP A 510 3.89 -0.33 9.31
C TRP A 510 3.41 0.23 7.98
N ARG A 511 2.56 -0.52 7.28
CA ARG A 511 1.91 -0.05 6.06
C ARG A 511 1.05 1.20 6.32
N GLU A 512 0.12 1.15 7.27
CA GLU A 512 -0.79 2.26 7.58
C GLU A 512 -0.03 3.52 8.02
N ARG A 513 1.01 3.33 8.83
CA ARG A 513 1.92 4.41 9.20
C ARG A 513 2.64 4.96 7.97
N ALA A 514 3.15 4.12 7.08
CA ALA A 514 3.81 4.53 5.85
C ALA A 514 2.86 5.26 4.88
N SER A 515 1.56 5.02 4.96
CA SER A 515 0.50 5.73 4.21
C SER A 515 0.04 7.05 4.86
N GLY A 516 0.59 7.41 6.04
CA GLY A 516 0.37 8.71 6.69
C GLY A 516 -0.65 8.71 7.82
N MET A 517 -1.11 7.54 8.28
CA MET A 517 -2.00 7.43 9.44
C MET A 517 -1.25 7.62 10.76
N SER A 518 -1.95 8.09 11.80
CA SER A 518 -1.35 8.39 13.11
C SER A 518 -1.06 7.14 13.93
N SER A 519 0.23 6.95 14.28
CA SER A 519 0.67 5.90 15.20
C SER A 519 0.05 6.05 16.59
N LEU A 520 -0.08 7.28 17.09
CA LEU A 520 -0.62 7.53 18.43
C LEU A 520 -2.11 7.16 18.50
N ALA A 521 -2.88 7.48 17.47
CA ALA A 521 -4.28 7.07 17.37
C ALA A 521 -4.43 5.54 17.35
N TYR A 522 -3.55 4.85 16.62
CA TYR A 522 -3.50 3.39 16.58
C TYR A 522 -3.24 2.79 17.97
N PHE A 523 -2.15 3.17 18.63
CA PHE A 523 -1.79 2.61 19.94
C PHE A 523 -2.85 2.91 21.00
N LEU A 524 -3.35 4.15 21.08
CA LEU A 524 -4.42 4.49 22.03
C LEU A 524 -5.67 3.63 21.81
N SER A 525 -6.10 3.44 20.56
CA SER A 525 -7.29 2.63 20.25
C SER A 525 -7.12 1.18 20.65
N ARG A 526 -5.92 0.64 20.41
CA ARG A 526 -5.57 -0.73 20.73
C ARG A 526 -5.51 -0.93 22.24
N ASP A 527 -4.79 -0.06 22.93
CA ASP A 527 -4.66 -0.06 24.38
C ASP A 527 -6.04 0.01 25.04
N THR A 528 -6.96 0.85 24.55
CA THR A 528 -8.30 0.95 25.13
C THR A 528 -9.12 -0.35 25.03
N ILE A 529 -8.95 -1.12 23.95
CA ILE A 529 -9.65 -2.41 23.78
C ILE A 529 -8.92 -3.54 24.52
N ASP A 530 -7.59 -3.54 24.50
CA ASP A 530 -6.80 -4.54 25.19
C ASP A 530 -6.90 -4.35 26.71
N HIS A 531 -7.04 -3.11 27.20
CA HIS A 531 -7.27 -2.82 28.62
C HIS A 531 -8.60 -3.40 29.12
N PHE A 532 -9.67 -3.30 28.30
CA PHE A 532 -10.95 -3.94 28.61
C PHE A 532 -10.79 -5.45 28.83
N ASN A 533 -10.09 -6.15 27.92
CA ASN A 533 -9.83 -7.58 28.09
C ASN A 533 -8.89 -7.89 29.27
N THR A 534 -7.92 -7.02 29.54
CA THR A 534 -6.97 -7.17 30.65
C THR A 534 -7.66 -7.03 32.01
N ILE A 535 -8.76 -6.27 32.08
CA ILE A 535 -9.58 -6.14 33.29
C ILE A 535 -10.58 -7.31 33.41
N VAL A 536 -11.29 -7.62 32.32
CA VAL A 536 -12.38 -8.61 32.35
C VAL A 536 -11.86 -10.03 32.60
N LYS A 537 -10.74 -10.43 31.99
CA LYS A 537 -10.18 -11.79 32.17
C LYS A 537 -9.90 -12.12 33.65
N PRO A 538 -9.12 -11.31 34.42
CA PRO A 538 -8.94 -11.54 35.85
C PRO A 538 -10.25 -11.56 36.63
N ILE A 539 -11.19 -10.65 36.36
CA ILE A 539 -12.48 -10.61 37.06
C ILE A 539 -13.24 -11.93 36.88
N VAL A 540 -13.31 -12.44 35.66
CA VAL A 540 -13.97 -13.73 35.37
C VAL A 540 -13.28 -14.87 36.11
N PHE A 541 -11.94 -14.92 36.08
CA PHE A 541 -11.16 -15.91 36.83
C PHE A 541 -11.46 -15.87 38.34
N PHE A 542 -11.44 -14.68 38.94
CA PHE A 542 -11.70 -14.50 40.37
C PHE A 542 -13.13 -14.86 40.76
N LEU A 543 -14.14 -14.48 39.97
CA LEU A 543 -15.53 -14.81 40.24
C LEU A 543 -15.78 -16.32 40.26
N CYS A 544 -15.19 -17.05 39.30
CA CYS A 544 -15.27 -18.51 39.25
C CYS A 544 -14.52 -19.19 40.39
N SER A 545 -13.36 -18.66 40.78
CA SER A 545 -12.53 -19.24 41.85
C SER A 545 -13.11 -19.01 43.25
N THR A 546 -13.66 -17.82 43.52
CA THR A 546 -14.23 -17.45 44.83
C THR A 546 -15.61 -18.05 45.08
N SER A 547 -16.38 -18.36 44.04
CA SER A 547 -17.67 -19.06 44.19
C SER A 547 -17.54 -20.46 44.80
N SER A 548 -16.32 -21.03 44.80
CA SER A 548 -16.01 -22.34 45.39
C SER A 548 -15.45 -22.27 46.82
N THR A 549 -15.13 -21.09 47.36
CA THR A 549 -14.48 -20.91 48.68
C THR A 549 -15.35 -20.08 49.65
N ILE A 550 -15.34 -20.44 50.95
CA ILE A 550 -16.17 -19.80 51.99
C ILE A 550 -15.81 -18.31 52.21
N LEU A 551 -14.57 -17.90 51.91
CA LEU A 551 -14.15 -16.49 51.89
C LEU A 551 -14.82 -15.64 50.79
N GLY A 552 -15.43 -16.27 49.78
CA GLY A 552 -16.08 -15.59 48.65
C GLY A 552 -17.33 -14.79 49.02
N GLN A 553 -17.99 -15.08 50.15
CA GLN A 553 -19.15 -14.30 50.60
C GLN A 553 -18.76 -12.92 51.16
N GLN A 554 -17.63 -12.79 51.86
CA GLN A 554 -17.18 -11.47 52.34
C GLN A 554 -16.61 -10.59 51.22
N PHE A 555 -15.86 -11.18 50.27
CA PHE A 555 -15.27 -10.41 49.16
C PHE A 555 -16.31 -9.92 48.14
N ARG A 556 -17.42 -10.66 47.95
CA ARG A 556 -18.57 -10.22 47.14
C ARG A 556 -19.17 -8.90 47.65
N ILE A 557 -19.19 -8.69 48.96
CA ILE A 557 -19.72 -7.47 49.57
C ILE A 557 -18.77 -6.30 49.32
N THR A 558 -17.45 -6.51 49.43
CA THR A 558 -16.44 -5.47 49.22
C THR A 558 -16.32 -5.02 47.76
N ILE A 559 -16.43 -5.96 46.80
CA ILE A 559 -16.40 -5.62 45.37
C ILE A 559 -17.69 -4.91 44.93
N LEU A 560 -18.86 -5.28 45.48
CA LEU A 560 -20.10 -4.53 45.25
C LEU A 560 -20.00 -3.09 45.77
N PHE A 561 -19.27 -2.87 46.86
CA PHE A 561 -19.04 -1.55 47.46
C PHE A 561 -18.04 -0.68 46.68
N TRP A 562 -17.25 -1.27 45.77
CA TRP A 562 -16.29 -0.56 44.94
C TRP A 562 -16.80 -0.31 43.50
N LEU A 563 -17.90 -0.97 43.12
CA LEU A 563 -18.57 -0.85 41.81
C LEU A 563 -19.83 0.05 41.85
N LEU A 564 -20.32 0.38 43.05
CA LEU A 564 -21.21 1.50 43.35
C LEU A 564 -20.36 2.75 43.60
#